data_AF-A0A7W0KXN0-F1
#
_entry.id   AF-A0A7W0KXN0-F1
#
_cell.length_a   1.000
_cell.length_b   1.000
_cell.length_c   1.000
_cell.angle_alpha   90.00
_cell.angle_beta   90.00
_cell.angle_gamma   90.00
#
_symmetry.space_group_name_H-M   'P 1'
#
loop_
_entity.id
_entity.type
_entity.pdbx_description
1 polymer ?
#
loop_
_entity_poly.entity_id
_entity_poly.type
_entity_poly.pdbx_seq_one_letter_code
_entity_poly.pdbx_strand_id
1 'polypeptide(L)'
;MTIEIVDFDFDPDTLTIPVGTIVEWVNNDSFAHTVVADDGSFESERIETGDRFSFTFEEAGTFPYICGIHPSMNAEIVVEN
;
A
#
# COMPACT_ATOMS: atom_id res chain seq x y z
N MET A 1 4.44 3.10 9.70
CA MET A 1 5.21 2.10 8.93
C MET A 1 5.16 2.51 7.48
N THR A 2 6.20 2.35 6.68
CA THR A 2 6.25 2.94 5.33
C THR A 2 6.46 1.87 4.26
N ILE A 3 5.73 2.00 3.15
CA ILE A 3 5.94 1.31 1.87
C ILE A 3 6.39 2.37 0.88
N GLU A 4 7.51 2.12 0.20
CA GLU A 4 7.97 2.95 -0.90
C GLU A 4 7.33 2.47 -2.20
N ILE A 5 6.87 3.39 -3.04
CA ILE A 5 6.50 3.08 -4.43
C ILE A 5 7.65 3.58 -5.30
N VAL A 6 8.38 2.65 -5.91
CA VAL A 6 9.60 2.92 -6.68
C VAL A 6 9.81 1.84 -7.73
N ASP A 7 10.38 2.19 -8.88
CA ASP A 7 10.68 1.26 -9.98
C ASP A 7 9.49 0.38 -10.42
N PHE A 8 8.27 0.94 -10.42
CA PHE A 8 7.03 0.20 -10.65
C PHE A 8 6.85 -1.00 -9.71
N ASP A 9 7.20 -0.83 -8.43
CA ASP A 9 6.99 -1.84 -7.39
C ASP A 9 6.60 -1.20 -6.04
N PHE A 10 6.10 -2.02 -5.12
CA PHE A 10 5.92 -1.68 -3.72
C PHE A 10 7.06 -2.30 -2.90
N ASP A 11 7.80 -1.50 -2.13
CA ASP A 11 8.92 -1.97 -1.31
C ASP A 11 8.72 -1.64 0.18
N PRO A 12 8.64 -2.63 1.08
CA PRO A 12 8.59 -4.07 0.77
C PRO A 12 7.26 -4.51 0.13
N ASP A 13 7.28 -5.63 -0.59
CA ASP A 13 6.08 -6.27 -1.17
C ASP A 13 5.23 -7.03 -0.13
N THR A 14 5.80 -7.34 1.03
CA THR A 14 5.10 -7.87 2.20
C THR A 14 5.51 -7.10 3.44
N LEU A 15 4.53 -6.54 4.14
CA LEU A 15 4.77 -5.77 5.36
C LEU A 15 3.91 -6.31 6.52
N THR A 16 4.58 -6.85 7.54
CA THR A 16 3.92 -7.32 8.77
C THR A 16 3.89 -6.22 9.82
N ILE A 17 2.71 -5.96 10.39
CA ILE A 17 2.46 -4.88 11.36
C ILE A 17 1.51 -5.34 12.49
N PRO A 18 1.57 -4.72 13.67
CA PRO A 18 0.56 -4.94 14.70
C PRO A 18 -0.76 -4.22 14.38
N VAL A 19 -1.88 -4.74 14.89
CA VAL A 19 -3.20 -4.07 14.88
C VAL A 19 -3.09 -2.63 15.42
N GLY A 20 -3.77 -1.70 14.77
CA GLY A 20 -3.76 -0.27 15.07
C GLY A 20 -2.63 0.51 14.39
N THR A 21 -1.80 -0.13 13.58
CA THR A 21 -0.72 0.55 12.86
C THR A 21 -1.24 1.38 11.70
N ILE A 22 -0.68 2.59 11.57
CA ILE A 22 -0.80 3.42 10.36
C ILE A 22 0.31 3.02 9.38
N VAL A 23 -0.09 2.54 8.21
CA VAL A 23 0.81 2.33 7.07
C VAL A 23 0.72 3.55 6.15
N GLU A 24 1.88 4.01 5.69
CA GLU A 24 2.02 5.11 4.76
C GLU A 24 2.70 4.60 3.48
N TRP A 25 2.07 4.84 2.33
CA TRP A 25 2.68 4.64 1.02
C TRP A 25 3.24 5.97 0.54
N VAL A 26 4.50 6.00 0.13
CA VAL A 26 5.17 7.18 -0.39
C VAL A 26 5.57 6.94 -1.83
N ASN A 27 5.09 7.77 -2.75
CA ASN A 27 5.45 7.61 -4.16
C ASN A 27 6.78 8.31 -4.47
N ASN A 28 7.85 7.52 -4.56
CA ASN A 28 9.17 7.97 -4.99
C ASN A 28 9.47 7.64 -6.47
N ASP A 29 8.50 7.08 -7.19
CA ASP A 29 8.55 6.89 -8.63
C ASP A 29 8.23 8.19 -9.39
N SER A 30 8.64 8.23 -10.64
CA SER A 30 8.35 9.29 -11.61
C SER A 30 6.95 9.21 -12.24
N PHE A 31 6.20 8.15 -11.96
CA PHE A 31 4.83 7.93 -12.41
C PHE A 31 3.87 7.93 -11.23
N ALA A 32 2.64 8.36 -11.46
CA ALA A 32 1.63 8.25 -10.43
C ALA A 32 1.13 6.81 -10.29
N HIS A 33 0.76 6.48 -9.07
CA HIS A 33 0.29 5.16 -8.69
C HIS A 33 -1.00 5.25 -7.87
N THR A 34 -1.63 4.11 -7.63
CA THR A 34 -2.70 3.98 -6.63
C THR A 34 -2.41 2.76 -5.77
N VAL A 35 -3.13 2.66 -4.66
CA VAL A 35 -3.12 1.51 -3.77
C VAL A 35 -4.56 1.04 -3.62
N VAL A 36 -4.88 -0.18 -4.07
CA VAL A 36 -6.24 -0.71 -4.08
C VAL A 36 -6.24 -2.13 -3.53
N ALA A 37 -6.89 -2.34 -2.39
CA ALA A 37 -7.05 -3.66 -1.80
C ALA A 37 -7.95 -4.56 -2.66
N ASP A 38 -7.59 -5.84 -2.76
CA ASP A 38 -8.33 -6.82 -3.56
C ASP A 38 -9.78 -7.02 -3.09
N ASP A 39 -10.02 -6.86 -1.79
CA ASP A 39 -11.34 -6.97 -1.15
C ASP A 39 -12.08 -5.63 -1.07
N GLY A 40 -11.47 -4.53 -1.52
CA GLY A 40 -12.03 -3.19 -1.45
C GLY A 40 -12.02 -2.56 -0.05
N SER A 41 -11.29 -3.12 0.91
CA SER A 41 -11.20 -2.59 2.29
C SER A 41 -10.52 -1.23 2.39
N PHE A 42 -9.58 -0.93 1.47
CA PHE A 42 -8.98 0.39 1.33
C PHE A 42 -8.64 0.69 -0.13
N GLU A 43 -8.75 1.97 -0.48
CA GLU A 43 -8.29 2.50 -1.76
C GLU A 43 -7.70 3.91 -1.56
N SER A 44 -6.68 4.24 -2.34
CA SER A 44 -6.16 5.59 -2.43
C SER A 44 -6.77 6.32 -3.63
N GLU A 45 -6.78 7.66 -3.56
CA GLU A 45 -6.78 8.46 -4.79
C GLU A 45 -5.44 8.26 -5.54
N ARG A 46 -5.28 8.92 -6.70
CA ARG A 46 -4.02 8.95 -7.43
C ARG A 46 -2.92 9.60 -6.59
N ILE A 47 -1.81 8.89 -6.40
CA ILE A 47 -0.65 9.35 -5.64
C ILE A 47 0.38 9.85 -6.64
N GLU A 48 0.52 11.17 -6.79
CA GLU A 48 1.53 11.76 -7.68
C GLU A 48 2.95 11.61 -7.09
N THR A 49 3.98 11.87 -7.89
CA THR A 49 5.38 11.81 -7.42
C THR A 49 5.61 12.73 -6.22
N GLY A 50 6.11 12.17 -5.13
CA GLY A 50 6.36 12.85 -3.85
C GLY A 50 5.16 12.88 -2.90
N ASP A 51 3.96 12.50 -3.35
CA ASP A 51 2.78 12.42 -2.52
C ASP A 51 2.73 11.12 -1.70
N ARG A 52 1.80 11.10 -0.75
CA ARG A 52 1.63 10.01 0.21
C ARG A 52 0.16 9.65 0.42
N PHE A 53 -0.07 8.38 0.70
CA PHE A 53 -1.36 7.85 1.15
C PHE A 53 -1.16 7.15 2.50
N SER A 54 -2.12 7.23 3.42
CA SER A 54 -2.06 6.51 4.68
C SER A 54 -3.36 5.81 5.00
N PHE A 55 -3.25 4.63 5.60
CA PHE A 55 -4.38 3.82 6.07
C PHE A 55 -4.08 3.22 7.44
N THR A 56 -5.09 3.16 8.30
CA THR A 56 -4.98 2.55 9.64
C THR A 56 -5.62 1.18 9.62
N PHE A 57 -4.86 0.15 9.98
CA PHE A 57 -5.36 -1.22 10.03
C PHE A 57 -5.87 -1.56 11.43
N GLU A 58 -7.19 -1.62 11.60
CA GLU A 58 -7.83 -1.86 12.91
C GLU A 58 -8.17 -3.33 13.18
N GLU A 59 -8.03 -4.21 12.18
CA GLU A 59 -8.35 -5.63 12.28
C GLU A 59 -7.17 -6.50 11.82
N ALA A 60 -6.94 -7.61 12.53
CA ALA A 60 -5.93 -8.59 12.15
C ALA A 60 -6.36 -9.34 10.88
N GLY A 61 -5.41 -9.65 10.00
CA GLY A 61 -5.69 -10.29 8.73
C GLY A 61 -4.57 -10.10 7.71
N THR A 62 -4.74 -10.68 6.53
CA THR A 62 -3.86 -10.44 5.38
C THR A 62 -4.65 -9.68 4.33
N PHE A 63 -4.07 -8.58 3.86
CA PHE A 63 -4.70 -7.65 2.93
C PHE A 63 -3.84 -7.51 1.67
N PRO A 64 -4.05 -8.37 0.65
CA PRO A 64 -3.44 -8.21 -0.67
C PRO A 64 -3.99 -6.97 -1.36
N TYR A 65 -3.12 -6.27 -2.09
CA TYR A 65 -3.47 -5.07 -2.83
C TYR A 65 -2.63 -4.93 -4.10
N ILE A 66 -3.13 -4.12 -5.02
CA ILE A 66 -2.46 -3.82 -6.29
C ILE A 66 -2.35 -2.31 -6.54
N CYS A 67 -1.53 -1.93 -7.52
CA CYS A 67 -1.69 -0.65 -8.18
C CYS A 67 -2.82 -0.74 -9.23
N GLY A 68 -3.86 0.06 -9.07
CA GLY A 68 -5.00 0.08 -9.99
C GLY A 68 -4.67 0.59 -11.40
N ILE A 69 -3.56 1.33 -11.55
CA ILE A 69 -3.04 1.81 -12.84
C ILE A 69 -2.12 0.76 -13.49
N HIS A 70 -1.32 0.06 -12.68
CA HIS A 70 -0.32 -0.91 -13.09
C HIS A 70 -0.56 -2.26 -12.38
N PRO A 71 -1.49 -3.10 -12.84
CA PRO A 71 -1.92 -4.29 -12.08
C PRO A 71 -0.87 -5.40 -11.89
N SER A 72 0.33 -5.25 -12.48
CA SER A 72 1.47 -6.13 -12.19
C SER A 72 2.15 -5.80 -10.87
N MET A 73 1.89 -4.62 -10.29
CA MET A 73 2.35 -4.25 -8.95
C MET A 73 1.39 -4.86 -7.95
N ASN A 74 1.86 -5.81 -7.16
CA ASN A 74 1.08 -6.48 -6.13
C ASN A 74 1.89 -6.57 -4.84
N ALA A 75 1.23 -6.41 -3.70
CA ALA A 75 1.84 -6.53 -2.39
C ALA A 75 0.78 -6.91 -1.35
N GLU A 76 1.21 -7.21 -0.13
CA GLU A 76 0.29 -7.52 0.96
C GLU A 76 0.71 -6.89 2.29
N ILE A 77 -0.30 -6.47 3.06
CA ILE A 77 -0.13 -6.11 4.46
C ILE A 77 -0.60 -7.28 5.32
N VAL A 78 0.25 -7.74 6.23
CA VAL A 78 -0.10 -8.76 7.24
C VAL A 78 -0.24 -8.07 8.59
N VAL A 79 -1.44 -8.13 9.16
CA VAL A 79 -1.77 -7.49 10.44
C VAL A 79 -1.91 -8.56 11.51
N GLU A 80 -1.04 -8.49 12.52
CA GLU A 80 -0.97 -9.44 13.63
C GLU A 80 -1.35 -8.76 14.96
N ASN A 81 -1.68 -9.56 15.98
CA ASN A 81 -1.99 -9.06 17.34
C ASN A 81 -0.75 -8.92 18.21
#